data_AF-A0A2Z3GRG3-F1
#
_entry.id   AF-A0A2Z3GRG3-F1
#
_cell.length_a   1.000
_cell.length_b   1.000
_cell.length_c   1.000
_cell.angle_alpha   90.00
_cell.angle_beta   90.00
_cell.angle_gamma   90.00
#
_symmetry.space_group_name_H-M   'P 1'
#
loop_
_entity.id
_entity.type
_entity.pdbx_description
1 polymer ?
#
loop_
_entity_poly.entity_id
_entity_poly.type
_entity_poly.pdbx_seq_one_letter_code
_entity_poly.pdbx_strand_id
1 'polypeptide(L)'
;MLLLHPEIAARSCDDCARHLYHDRGPGQFGHRVERGGRPVARPRGVKPPCQWCPKVAPGDEPVPASAQDLSEKNRAAYLHFLECDAVGAFPPDPIVRRNAAIIRGARAAAERAERARHGLLTLGSLLKGL
;
A
#
# COMPACT_ATOMS: atom_id res chain seq x y z
N MET A 1 -0.41 3.92 -2.45
CA MET A 1 -0.29 2.92 -1.37
C MET A 1 -1.22 1.72 -1.60
N LEU A 2 -2.56 1.85 -1.48
CA LEU A 2 -3.50 0.74 -1.72
C LEU A 2 -3.39 0.04 -3.09
N LEU A 3 -2.97 0.78 -4.12
CA LEU A 3 -2.97 0.30 -5.50
C LEU A 3 -1.70 -0.41 -5.92
N LEU A 4 -0.57 -0.03 -5.33
CA LEU A 4 0.76 -0.52 -5.69
C LEU A 4 1.34 -1.49 -4.64
N HIS A 5 0.85 -1.39 -3.40
CA HIS A 5 1.28 -2.18 -2.26
C HIS A 5 0.08 -2.54 -1.36
N PRO A 6 -0.92 -3.27 -1.88
CA PRO A 6 -2.12 -3.62 -1.11
C PRO A 6 -1.81 -4.35 0.21
N GLU A 7 -0.78 -5.21 0.20
CA GLU A 7 -0.34 -6.01 1.34
C GLU A 7 0.08 -5.18 2.56
N ILE A 8 0.73 -4.03 2.34
CA ILE A 8 1.16 -3.13 3.43
C ILE A 8 0.12 -2.04 3.71
N ALA A 9 -0.79 -1.77 2.77
CA ALA A 9 -1.83 -0.77 2.93
C ALA A 9 -2.93 -1.18 3.92
N ALA A 10 -3.18 -2.49 4.07
CA ALA A 10 -4.10 -3.02 5.07
C ALA A 10 -3.52 -3.06 6.49
N ARG A 11 -2.19 -3.01 6.62
CA ARG A 11 -1.47 -3.04 7.89
C ARG A 11 -1.36 -1.61 8.44
N SER A 12 -1.82 -1.31 9.65
CA SER A 12 -1.54 0.00 10.26
C SER A 12 -0.08 0.10 10.73
N CYS A 13 0.45 1.32 10.87
CA CYS A 13 1.79 1.52 11.43
C CYS A 13 1.90 1.06 12.89
N ASP A 14 0.86 1.22 13.69
CA ASP A 14 0.81 0.71 15.07
C ASP A 14 0.87 -0.82 15.12
N ASP A 15 0.09 -1.50 14.26
CA ASP A 15 0.10 -2.96 14.14
C ASP A 15 1.47 -3.49 13.68
N CYS A 16 2.08 -2.79 12.71
CA CYS A 16 3.42 -3.10 12.20
C CYS A 16 4.51 -2.96 13.28
N ALA A 17 4.40 -1.95 14.13
CA ALA A 17 5.34 -1.70 15.21
C ALA A 17 5.23 -2.75 16.33
N ARG A 18 4.01 -3.21 16.63
CA ARG A 18 3.74 -4.18 17.71
C ARG A 18 4.02 -5.61 17.33
N HIS A 19 3.77 -6.02 16.08
CA HIS A 19 3.80 -7.42 15.67
C HIS A 19 4.89 -7.74 14.64
N LEU A 20 5.30 -9.00 14.61
CA LEU A 20 6.23 -9.54 13.63
C LEU A 20 5.48 -9.94 12.35
N TYR A 21 6.11 -9.75 11.21
CA TYR A 21 5.60 -10.15 9.90
C TYR A 21 6.70 -10.83 9.09
N HIS A 22 6.31 -11.71 8.16
CA HIS A 22 7.22 -12.38 7.23
C HIS A 22 7.70 -11.47 6.09
N ASP A 23 8.12 -10.24 6.42
CA ASP A 23 8.64 -9.31 5.42
C ASP A 23 10.08 -9.71 5.03
N ARG A 24 10.39 -9.74 3.74
CA ARG A 24 11.69 -10.20 3.20
C ARG A 24 12.54 -9.09 2.60
N GLY A 25 12.00 -7.89 2.46
CA GLY A 25 12.70 -6.73 1.92
C GLY A 25 11.77 -5.78 1.15
N PRO A 26 12.33 -4.79 0.43
CA PRO A 26 11.56 -3.81 -0.33
C PRO A 26 10.56 -4.48 -1.29
N GLY A 27 9.28 -4.13 -1.17
CA GLY A 27 8.20 -4.69 -1.98
C GLY A 27 7.82 -6.15 -1.66
N GLN A 28 8.43 -6.76 -0.63
CA GLN A 28 8.14 -8.13 -0.21
C GLN A 28 7.59 -8.12 1.23
N PHE A 29 6.35 -7.67 1.38
CA PHE A 29 5.65 -7.66 2.66
C PHE A 29 4.85 -8.94 2.85
N GLY A 30 5.01 -9.58 4.00
CA GLY A 30 4.40 -10.85 4.32
C GLY A 30 3.20 -10.74 5.26
N HIS A 31 2.60 -11.90 5.53
CA HIS A 31 1.56 -12.03 6.55
C HIS A 31 2.14 -11.88 7.96
N ARG A 32 1.24 -11.60 8.90
CA ARG A 32 1.55 -11.54 10.33
C ARG A 32 2.03 -12.90 10.80
N VAL A 33 3.08 -12.92 11.61
CA VAL A 33 3.56 -14.15 12.23
C VAL A 33 2.61 -14.50 13.38
N GLU A 34 2.10 -15.73 13.38
CA GLU A 34 1.23 -16.25 14.43
C GLU A 34 1.82 -17.50 15.08
N ARG A 35 1.59 -17.66 16.39
CA ARG A 35 1.94 -18.85 17.15
C ARG A 35 0.76 -19.26 18.03
N GLY A 36 0.17 -20.41 17.74
CA GLY A 36 -1.05 -20.86 18.43
C GLY A 36 -2.24 -19.92 18.23
N GLY A 37 -2.40 -19.36 17.02
CA GLY A 37 -3.46 -18.41 16.68
C GLY A 37 -3.34 -17.02 17.30
N ARG A 38 -2.19 -16.71 17.91
CA ARG A 38 -1.92 -15.38 18.49
C ARG A 38 -0.82 -14.67 17.71
N PRO A 39 -0.98 -13.36 17.41
CA PRO A 39 0.07 -12.54 16.85
C PRO A 39 1.36 -12.60 17.67
N VAL A 40 2.49 -12.85 17.01
CA VAL A 40 3.81 -12.79 17.65
C VAL A 40 4.22 -11.32 17.78
N ALA A 41 4.48 -10.88 19.01
CA ALA A 41 5.00 -9.54 19.27
C ALA A 41 6.39 -9.36 18.64
N ARG A 42 6.67 -8.15 18.16
CA ARG A 42 7.99 -7.78 17.67
C ARG A 42 9.00 -7.82 18.84
N PRO A 43 10.15 -8.51 18.71
CA PRO A 43 11.14 -8.58 19.78
C PRO A 43 11.66 -7.18 20.15
N ARG A 44 11.99 -6.99 21.43
CA ARG A 44 12.53 -5.71 21.93
C ARG A 44 13.80 -5.34 21.16
N GLY A 45 13.88 -4.09 20.70
CA GLY A 45 15.02 -3.57 19.94
C GLY A 45 14.96 -3.82 18.43
N VAL A 46 14.06 -4.70 17.94
CA VAL A 46 13.85 -4.89 16.51
C VAL A 46 12.98 -3.75 15.99
N LYS A 47 13.51 -2.96 15.04
CA LYS A 47 12.78 -1.85 14.43
C LYS A 47 11.78 -2.35 13.36
N PRO A 48 10.68 -1.64 13.11
CA PRO A 48 9.84 -1.88 11.94
C PRO A 48 10.59 -1.58 10.63
N PRO A 49 10.13 -2.11 9.48
CA PRO A 49 10.79 -1.94 8.17
C PRO A 49 10.59 -0.55 7.55
N CYS A 50 10.51 0.51 8.35
CA CYS A 50 10.17 1.86 7.88
C CYS A 50 11.15 2.41 6.83
N GLN A 51 12.41 1.96 6.82
CA GLN A 51 13.44 2.39 5.86
C GLN A 51 13.09 2.11 4.39
N TRP A 52 12.26 1.11 4.12
CA TRP A 52 11.85 0.73 2.77
C TRP A 52 10.34 0.55 2.67
N CYS A 53 9.60 1.07 3.65
CA CYS A 53 8.16 1.04 3.68
C CYS A 53 7.60 2.10 2.70
N PRO A 54 6.74 1.74 1.74
CA PRO A 54 6.19 2.68 0.75
C PRO A 54 5.19 3.68 1.34
N LYS A 55 4.93 3.61 2.65
CA LYS A 55 4.14 4.62 3.37
C LYS A 55 4.96 5.83 3.77
N VAL A 56 6.26 5.67 3.95
CA VAL A 56 7.17 6.77 4.25
C VAL A 56 7.60 7.34 2.90
N ALA A 57 7.38 8.64 2.67
CA ALA A 57 7.74 9.23 1.39
C ALA A 57 9.28 9.31 1.25
N PRO A 58 9.81 9.24 0.01
CA PRO A 58 11.23 9.48 -0.22
C PRO A 58 11.66 10.83 0.35
N GLY A 59 12.68 10.83 1.21
CA GLY A 59 13.20 12.03 1.87
C GLY A 59 12.66 12.27 3.29
N ASP A 60 11.58 11.59 3.69
CA ASP A 60 11.06 11.66 5.06
C ASP A 60 11.88 10.80 6.02
N GLU A 61 11.82 11.12 7.32
CA GLU A 61 12.45 10.30 8.35
C GLU A 61 11.81 8.89 8.39
N PRO A 62 12.60 7.80 8.40
CA PRO A 62 12.09 6.42 8.33
C PRO A 62 11.54 5.94 9.68
N VAL A 63 10.50 6.61 10.17
CA VAL A 63 9.80 6.32 11.42
C VAL A 63 8.30 6.19 11.18
N PRO A 64 7.56 5.45 12.04
CA PRO A 64 6.11 5.30 11.90
C PRO A 64 5.34 6.63 11.84
N ALA A 65 5.83 7.68 12.52
CA ALA A 65 5.19 8.99 12.55
C ALA A 65 5.16 9.71 11.20
N SER A 66 6.12 9.43 10.32
CA SER A 66 6.20 10.00 8.96
C SER A 66 5.41 9.20 7.93
N ALA A 67 4.81 8.08 8.34
CA ALA A 67 4.11 7.20 7.42
C ALA A 67 2.73 7.75 7.07
N GLN A 68 2.40 7.73 5.77
CA GLN A 68 1.13 8.16 5.23
C GLN A 68 0.12 6.99 5.24
N ASP A 69 -0.39 6.68 6.43
CA ASP A 69 -1.51 5.75 6.60
C ASP A 69 -2.83 6.39 6.13
N LEU A 70 -3.71 5.57 5.58
CA LEU A 70 -5.06 6.03 5.28
C LEU A 70 -5.86 6.20 6.57
N SER A 71 -6.49 7.36 6.70
CA SER A 71 -7.54 7.54 7.71
C SER A 71 -8.68 6.55 7.46
N GLU A 72 -9.42 6.22 8.52
CA GLU A 72 -10.60 5.36 8.42
C GLU A 72 -11.61 5.90 7.40
N LYS A 73 -11.83 7.22 7.37
CA LYS A 73 -12.68 7.89 6.40
C LYS A 73 -12.20 7.70 4.96
N ASN A 74 -10.90 7.83 4.71
CA ASN A 74 -10.34 7.63 3.37
C ASN A 74 -10.43 6.17 2.93
N ARG A 75 -10.22 5.23 3.87
CA ARG A 75 -10.40 3.79 3.61
C ARG A 75 -11.86 3.48 3.25
N ALA A 76 -12.82 3.99 4.02
CA ALA A 76 -14.25 3.81 3.74
C ALA A 76 -14.63 4.43 2.38
N ALA A 77 -14.15 5.64 2.07
CA ALA A 77 -14.40 6.28 0.79
C ALA A 77 -13.84 5.47 -0.39
N TYR A 78 -12.67 4.85 -0.23
CA TYR A 78 -12.09 3.99 -1.25
C TYR A 78 -12.89 2.69 -1.43
N LEU A 79 -13.33 2.05 -0.35
CA LEU A 79 -14.19 0.86 -0.41
C LEU A 79 -15.51 1.15 -1.11
N HIS A 80 -16.18 2.24 -0.72
CA HIS A 80 -17.41 2.67 -1.36
C HIS A 80 -17.21 2.99 -2.86
N PHE A 81 -16.07 3.60 -3.21
CA PHE A 81 -15.70 3.80 -4.60
C PHE A 81 -15.57 2.47 -5.35
N LEU A 82 -14.93 1.44 -4.78
CA LEU A 82 -14.80 0.13 -5.42
C LEU A 82 -16.15 -0.55 -5.63
N GLU A 83 -17.05 -0.48 -4.66
CA GLU A 83 -18.42 -1.00 -4.77
C GLU A 83 -19.17 -0.34 -5.94
N CYS A 84 -19.16 0.99 -6.00
CA CYS A 84 -19.81 1.76 -7.07
C CYS A 84 -19.17 1.52 -8.44
N ASP A 85 -17.84 1.42 -8.50
CA ASP A 85 -17.10 1.15 -9.74
C ASP A 85 -17.43 -0.24 -10.29
N ALA A 86 -17.58 -1.24 -9.41
CA ALA A 86 -17.93 -2.61 -9.79
C ALA A 86 -19.32 -2.72 -10.43
N VAL A 87 -20.29 -1.91 -9.99
CA VAL A 87 -21.65 -1.88 -10.57
C VAL A 87 -21.81 -0.85 -11.69
N GLY A 88 -20.80 0.01 -11.92
CA GLY A 88 -20.82 1.06 -12.93
C GLY A 88 -21.75 2.24 -12.62
N ALA A 89 -22.24 2.35 -11.38
CA ALA A 89 -23.20 3.37 -10.96
C ALA A 89 -22.76 4.03 -9.65
N PHE A 90 -22.79 5.36 -9.63
CA PHE A 90 -22.48 6.16 -8.45
C PHE A 90 -23.73 6.94 -8.04
N PRO A 91 -23.99 7.11 -6.72
CA PRO A 91 -25.02 8.01 -6.24
C PRO A 91 -24.88 9.41 -6.86
N PRO A 92 -26.00 10.10 -7.16
CA PRO A 92 -25.98 11.46 -7.71
C PRO A 92 -25.65 12.50 -6.61
N ASP A 93 -24.47 12.36 -6.01
CA ASP A 93 -23.96 13.21 -4.94
C ASP A 93 -22.66 13.93 -5.39
N PRO A 94 -22.57 15.27 -5.24
CA PRO A 94 -21.39 16.02 -5.67
C PRO A 94 -20.08 15.63 -4.96
N ILE A 95 -20.14 15.24 -3.70
CA ILE A 95 -18.98 14.82 -2.90
C ILE A 95 -18.50 13.45 -3.39
N VAL A 96 -19.42 12.51 -3.61
CA VAL A 96 -19.12 11.18 -4.16
C VAL A 96 -18.50 11.32 -5.55
N ARG A 97 -19.06 12.14 -6.43
CA ARG A 97 -18.51 12.42 -7.76
C ARG A 97 -17.08 12.96 -7.69
N ARG A 98 -16.85 13.96 -6.83
CA ARG A 98 -15.51 14.55 -6.65
C ARG A 98 -14.51 13.51 -6.16
N ASN A 99 -14.86 12.74 -5.13
CA ASN A 99 -13.98 11.71 -4.58
C ASN A 99 -13.70 10.61 -5.60
N ALA A 100 -14.72 10.17 -6.34
CA ALA A 100 -14.56 9.18 -7.41
C ALA A 100 -13.60 9.66 -8.49
N ALA A 101 -13.68 10.93 -8.91
CA ALA A 101 -12.75 11.51 -9.88
C ALA A 101 -11.30 11.51 -9.36
N ILE A 102 -11.08 11.90 -8.10
CA ILE A 102 -9.75 11.89 -7.46
C ILE A 102 -9.19 10.46 -7.41
N ILE A 103 -9.99 9.50 -6.95
CA ILE A 103 -9.57 8.10 -6.82
C ILE A 103 -9.28 7.48 -8.20
N ARG A 104 -10.13 7.72 -9.22
CA ARG A 104 -9.86 7.28 -10.60
C ARG A 104 -8.56 7.86 -11.14
N GLY A 105 -8.30 9.15 -10.91
CA GLY A 105 -7.06 9.80 -11.32
C GLY A 105 -5.83 9.12 -10.69
N ALA A 106 -5.89 8.85 -9.39
CA ALA A 106 -4.84 8.13 -8.67
C ALA A 106 -4.64 6.69 -9.19
N ARG A 107 -5.72 5.96 -9.50
CA ARG A 107 -5.67 4.62 -10.12
C ARG A 107 -4.98 4.63 -11.48
N ALA A 108 -5.41 5.51 -12.37
CA ALA A 108 -4.82 5.63 -13.69
C ALA A 108 -3.32 6.00 -13.63
N ALA A 109 -2.93 6.86 -12.68
CA ALA A 109 -1.52 7.19 -12.46
C ALA A 109 -0.71 5.98 -11.96
N ALA A 110 -1.24 5.23 -10.98
CA ALA A 110 -0.60 4.02 -10.47
C ALA A 110 -0.41 2.96 -11.56
N GLU A 111 -1.44 2.70 -12.37
CA GLU A 111 -1.35 1.76 -13.49
C GLU A 111 -0.31 2.15 -14.54
N ARG A 112 -0.18 3.45 -14.85
CA ARG A 112 0.88 3.94 -15.74
C ARG A 112 2.27 3.70 -15.15
N ALA A 113 2.44 3.96 -13.86
CA ALA A 113 3.71 3.73 -13.17
C ALA A 113 4.10 2.24 -13.19
N GLU A 114 3.14 1.36 -12.93
CA GLU A 114 3.36 -0.10 -12.94
C GLU A 114 3.73 -0.60 -14.35
N ARG A 115 3.00 -0.15 -15.39
CA ARG A 115 3.33 -0.47 -16.78
C ARG A 115 4.74 0.00 -17.16
N ALA A 116 5.14 1.20 -16.74
CA ALA A 116 6.49 1.72 -16.99
C ALA A 116 7.57 0.87 -16.30
N ARG A 117 7.35 0.44 -15.05
CA ARG A 117 8.28 -0.45 -14.33
C ARG A 117 8.44 -1.79 -15.02
N HIS A 118 7.33 -2.43 -15.41
CA HIS A 118 7.38 -3.70 -16.14
C HIS A 118 8.07 -3.56 -17.51
N GLY A 119 7.82 -2.48 -18.24
CA GLY A 119 8.51 -2.21 -19.51
C GLY A 119 10.02 -2.12 -19.35
N LEU A 120 10.50 -1.39 -18.34
CA LEU A 120 11.93 -1.26 -18.02
C LEU A 120 12.56 -2.61 -17.64
N LEU A 121 11.89 -3.42 -16.82
CA LEU A 121 12.38 -4.75 -16.44
C LEU A 121 12.50 -5.68 -17.66
N THR A 122 11.50 -5.63 -18.55
CA THR A 122 11.49 -6.44 -19.79
C THR A 122 12.65 -6.04 -20.70
N LEU A 123 12.87 -4.74 -20.93
CA LEU A 123 13.99 -4.24 -21.73
C LEU A 123 15.35 -4.60 -21.10
N GLY A 124 15.49 -4.45 -19.78
CA GLY A 124 16.71 -4.84 -19.07
C GLY A 124 17.01 -6.33 -19.14
N SER A 125 15.99 -7.19 -19.19
CA SER A 125 16.15 -8.63 -19.36
C SER A 125 16.60 -9.01 -20.77
N LEU A 126 16.08 -8.32 -21.80
CA LEU A 126 16.47 -8.54 -23.20
C LEU A 126 17.91 -8.10 -23.46
N LEU A 127 18.33 -6.96 -22.89
CA LEU A 127 19.70 -6.44 -23.05
C LEU A 127 20.75 -7.25 -22.28
N LYS A 128 20.38 -8.00 -21.23
CA LYS A 128 21.29 -8.91 -20.50
C LYS A 128 21.43 -10.29 -21.16
N GLY A 129 20.57 -10.61 -22.13
CA GLY A 129 20.61 -11.87 -22.88
C GLY A 129 21.38 -11.76 -24.21
N LEU A 130 21.89 -10.57 -24.54
CA LEU A 130 22.82 -10.30 -25.64
C LEU A 130 24.25 -10.22 -25.10
#